data_AF-A0A931D137-F1
#
_entry.id   AF-A0A931D137-F1
#
_cell.length_a   1.000
_cell.length_b   1.000
_cell.length_c   1.000
_cell.angle_alpha   90.00
_cell.angle_beta   90.00
_cell.angle_gamma   90.00
#
_symmetry.space_group_name_H-M   'P 1'
#
loop_
_entity.id
_entity.type
_entity.pdbx_description
1 polymer ?
#
loop_
_entity_poly.entity_id
_entity_poly.type
_entity_poly.pdbx_seq_one_letter_code
_entity_poly.pdbx_strand_id
1 'polypeptide(L)'
;MALSALSNNAWISTEILSRETHNRYRTKVDIGRTSGVAEVTHHFRQFKDVVFQVGSYYSGTEKNLKTYIKSNHKSVTYNKLRALISTDNSSTDLDSLTVTAETALEAVIEYGPKVIPTNDLDGIQIHGEQLATLLRATYSWRDEIPGWDHALSVAKLRLAEQGIDPDDALYGMT
;
A
#
# COMPACT_ATOMS: atom_id res chain seq x y z
N MET A 1 -10.99 -8.45 64.70
CA MET A 1 -12.45 -8.35 64.49
C MET A 1 -12.62 -7.88 63.05
N ALA A 2 -12.83 -8.79 62.10
CA ALA A 2 -14.12 -9.42 61.76
C ALA A 2 -15.11 -8.39 61.20
N LEU A 3 -15.80 -8.57 60.08
CA LEU A 3 -15.92 -9.60 59.05
C LEU A 3 -16.81 -8.94 57.96
N SER A 4 -16.58 -9.25 56.69
CA SER A 4 -17.55 -9.75 55.70
C SER A 4 -18.97 -9.17 55.63
N ALA A 5 -19.69 -9.10 54.52
CA ALA A 5 -19.56 -9.46 53.11
C ALA A 5 -20.96 -9.15 52.52
N LEU A 6 -21.09 -9.05 51.20
CA LEU A 6 -22.16 -9.61 50.35
C LEU A 6 -21.91 -9.06 48.93
N SER A 7 -21.47 -9.88 47.95
CA SER A 7 -22.27 -10.88 47.21
C SER A 7 -23.22 -10.18 46.23
N ASN A 8 -23.33 -10.47 44.92
CA ASN A 8 -22.86 -11.58 44.10
C ASN A 8 -23.07 -11.22 42.61
N ASN A 9 -22.24 -11.80 41.74
CA ASN A 9 -22.55 -12.31 40.39
C ASN A 9 -23.05 -11.37 39.27
N ALA A 10 -22.15 -11.09 38.31
CA ALA A 10 -22.30 -11.41 36.88
C ALA A 10 -20.93 -11.16 36.21
N TRP A 11 -20.08 -12.16 36.00
CA TRP A 11 -20.03 -12.99 34.79
C TRP A 11 -19.98 -12.20 33.47
N ILE A 12 -18.91 -12.46 32.71
CA ILE A 12 -18.74 -12.36 31.23
C ILE A 12 -17.81 -11.23 30.76
N SER A 13 -16.55 -11.63 30.61
CA SER A 13 -15.67 -11.42 29.47
C SER A 13 -16.25 -10.62 28.30
N THR A 14 -15.69 -9.44 28.03
CA THR A 14 -15.73 -8.83 26.69
C THR A 14 -14.36 -9.02 26.03
N GLU A 15 -13.99 -10.29 25.87
CA GLU A 15 -13.27 -10.69 24.66
C GLU A 15 -14.24 -10.41 23.50
N ILE A 16 -14.05 -9.28 22.83
CA ILE A 16 -14.78 -8.99 21.60
C ILE A 16 -14.28 -10.00 20.57
N LEU A 17 -15.11 -11.02 20.37
CA LEU A 17 -14.93 -12.15 19.47
C LEU A 17 -14.50 -11.68 18.07
N SER A 18 -13.31 -12.13 17.68
CA SER A 18 -12.73 -12.13 16.33
C SER A 18 -13.60 -12.82 15.23
N ARG A 19 -14.82 -13.28 15.57
CA ARG A 19 -15.74 -13.95 14.65
C ARG A 19 -16.71 -13.00 13.93
N GLU A 20 -17.03 -11.85 14.50
CA GLU A 20 -18.08 -11.00 13.94
C GLU A 20 -17.55 -10.05 12.85
N THR A 21 -16.28 -9.66 12.93
CA THR A 21 -15.58 -8.94 11.86
C THR A 21 -15.31 -9.81 10.63
N HIS A 22 -15.14 -11.13 10.81
CA HIS A 22 -14.91 -12.06 9.69
C HIS A 22 -16.16 -12.30 8.83
N ASN A 23 -17.36 -12.17 9.38
CA ASN A 23 -18.60 -12.40 8.62
C ASN A 23 -18.97 -11.23 7.70
N ARG A 24 -18.53 -9.99 7.99
CA ARG A 24 -18.79 -8.85 7.10
C ARG A 24 -17.98 -8.89 5.80
N TYR A 25 -16.83 -9.57 5.78
CA TYR A 25 -16.01 -9.70 4.57
C TYR A 25 -16.40 -10.90 3.69
N ARG A 26 -17.26 -11.81 4.18
CA ARG A 26 -17.60 -13.04 3.46
C ARG A 26 -18.82 -12.91 2.53
N THR A 27 -19.59 -11.84 2.62
CA THR A 27 -20.87 -11.68 1.88
C THR A 27 -20.80 -10.75 0.68
N LYS A 28 -19.61 -10.37 0.19
CA LYS A 28 -19.48 -9.52 -1.02
C LYS A 28 -18.58 -10.07 -2.13
N VAL A 29 -18.25 -11.36 -2.13
CA VAL A 29 -17.61 -11.99 -3.29
C VAL A 29 -18.37 -13.26 -3.68
N ASP A 30 -19.64 -13.07 -4.04
CA ASP A 30 -20.36 -13.97 -4.94
C ASP A 30 -20.22 -13.40 -6.37
N ILE A 31 -19.01 -13.50 -6.94
CA ILE A 31 -18.77 -13.27 -8.38
C ILE A 31 -18.72 -14.64 -9.07
N GLY A 32 -19.75 -15.45 -8.83
CA GLY A 32 -19.76 -16.85 -9.22
C GLY A 32 -21.13 -17.35 -9.64
N ARG A 33 -21.93 -16.54 -10.33
CA ARG A 33 -23.20 -17.04 -10.90
C ARG A 33 -23.77 -16.16 -12.03
N THR A 34 -23.05 -16.06 -13.14
CA THR A 34 -23.69 -15.98 -14.45
C THR A 34 -22.96 -16.93 -15.40
N SER A 35 -23.65 -18.02 -15.69
CA SER A 35 -23.24 -19.10 -16.59
C SER A 35 -23.00 -18.58 -17.99
N GLY A 36 -21.94 -19.07 -18.64
CA GLY A 36 -21.73 -18.74 -20.05
C GLY A 36 -20.61 -19.44 -20.80
N VAL A 37 -19.68 -20.20 -20.19
CA VAL A 37 -18.79 -21.08 -20.96
C VAL A 37 -18.42 -22.29 -20.10
N ALA A 38 -18.72 -23.47 -20.62
CA ALA A 38 -18.37 -24.76 -20.05
C ALA A 38 -16.85 -24.97 -20.09
N GLU A 39 -16.39 -25.95 -19.31
CA GLU A 39 -15.18 -26.73 -19.61
C GLU A 39 -13.84 -26.08 -19.26
N VAL A 40 -13.44 -26.07 -17.96
CA VAL A 40 -12.08 -26.43 -17.47
C VAL A 40 -12.16 -26.57 -15.93
N THR A 41 -12.71 -27.68 -15.41
CA THR A 41 -12.82 -27.87 -13.96
C THR A 41 -12.34 -29.24 -13.48
N HIS A 42 -11.26 -29.76 -14.08
CA HIS A 42 -10.64 -31.01 -13.60
C HIS A 42 -9.15 -30.95 -13.26
N HIS A 43 -8.42 -29.87 -13.57
CA HIS A 43 -6.97 -29.80 -13.25
C HIS A 43 -6.61 -29.05 -11.95
N PHE A 44 -7.54 -28.29 -11.36
CA PHE A 44 -7.21 -27.46 -10.17
C PHE A 44 -7.34 -28.15 -8.81
N ARG A 45 -7.83 -29.40 -8.75
CA ARG A 45 -7.95 -30.13 -7.47
C ARG A 45 -6.73 -30.93 -7.06
N GLN A 46 -5.77 -31.19 -7.95
CA GLN A 46 -4.59 -31.97 -7.61
C GLN A 46 -3.45 -31.16 -6.96
N PHE A 47 -3.53 -29.82 -6.94
CA PHE A 47 -2.47 -29.00 -6.36
C PHE A 47 -2.58 -28.77 -4.84
N LYS A 48 -3.69 -29.13 -4.21
CA LYS A 48 -3.85 -28.93 -2.75
C LYS A 48 -3.33 -30.08 -1.89
N ASP A 49 -3.26 -31.29 -2.44
CA ASP A 49 -2.90 -32.49 -1.65
C ASP A 49 -1.46 -33.01 -1.89
N VAL A 50 -0.65 -32.33 -2.72
CA VAL A 50 0.77 -32.69 -2.95
C VAL A 50 1.72 -31.93 -1.99
N VAL A 51 1.20 -31.23 -0.98
CA VAL A 51 2.03 -30.41 -0.07
C VAL A 51 2.55 -31.19 1.15
N PHE A 52 2.15 -32.45 1.33
CA PHE A 52 2.47 -33.20 2.56
C PHE A 52 3.27 -34.48 2.36
N GLN A 53 4.17 -34.58 1.37
CA GLN A 53 5.11 -35.70 1.37
C GLN A 53 6.36 -35.56 0.49
N VAL A 54 7.26 -34.62 0.79
CA VAL A 54 8.69 -34.83 0.47
C VAL A 54 9.55 -34.21 1.57
N GLY A 55 10.28 -35.08 2.27
CA GLY A 55 11.24 -34.70 3.29
C GLY A 55 12.44 -33.92 2.75
N SER A 56 12.92 -33.04 3.62
CA SER A 56 14.35 -32.82 3.89
C SER A 56 15.29 -32.45 2.74
N TYR A 57 15.00 -31.47 1.89
CA TYR A 57 16.07 -30.74 1.17
C TYR A 57 15.63 -29.30 0.89
N TYR A 58 16.57 -28.35 1.03
CA TYR A 58 16.53 -26.94 0.59
C TYR A 58 16.03 -25.85 1.56
N SER A 59 16.92 -25.51 2.49
CA SER A 59 17.06 -24.20 3.15
C SER A 59 17.18 -22.98 2.18
N GLY A 60 17.21 -23.20 0.86
CA GLY A 60 17.33 -22.17 -0.17
C GLY A 60 16.02 -21.75 -0.86
N THR A 61 15.01 -22.62 -0.94
CA THR A 61 13.76 -22.33 -1.68
C THR A 61 12.83 -21.38 -0.92
N GLU A 62 12.80 -21.45 0.42
CA GLU A 62 12.03 -20.52 1.24
C GLU A 62 12.56 -19.08 1.19
N LYS A 63 13.90 -18.91 1.08
CA LYS A 63 14.52 -17.59 0.89
C LYS A 63 14.09 -16.99 -0.45
N ASN A 64 14.01 -17.80 -1.50
CA ASN A 64 13.62 -17.35 -2.83
C ASN A 64 12.13 -16.95 -2.88
N LEU A 65 11.24 -17.69 -2.23
CA LEU A 65 9.81 -17.35 -2.19
C LEU A 65 9.55 -16.03 -1.44
N LYS A 66 10.17 -15.84 -0.26
CA LYS A 66 10.05 -14.60 0.52
C LYS A 66 10.61 -13.40 -0.23
N THR A 67 11.75 -13.57 -0.91
CA THR A 67 12.37 -12.50 -1.71
C THR A 67 11.50 -12.14 -2.91
N TYR A 68 10.90 -13.14 -3.58
CA TYR A 68 10.00 -12.94 -4.71
C TYR A 68 8.70 -12.22 -4.33
N ILE A 69 8.08 -12.64 -3.22
CA ILE A 69 6.88 -11.99 -2.67
C ILE A 69 7.21 -10.52 -2.33
N LYS A 70 8.32 -10.27 -1.62
CA LYS A 70 8.74 -8.91 -1.27
C LYS A 70 9.07 -8.04 -2.50
N SER A 71 9.71 -8.58 -3.54
CA SER A 71 9.99 -7.84 -4.77
C SER A 71 8.73 -7.51 -5.54
N ASN A 72 7.75 -8.42 -5.57
CA ASN A 72 6.48 -8.19 -6.22
C ASN A 72 5.72 -7.05 -5.51
N HIS A 73 5.64 -7.10 -4.18
CA HIS A 73 5.00 -6.02 -3.42
C HIS A 73 5.70 -4.67 -3.59
N LYS A 74 7.04 -4.63 -3.63
CA LYS A 74 7.79 -3.40 -3.94
C LYS A 74 7.35 -2.78 -5.27
N SER A 75 7.22 -3.60 -6.33
CA SER A 75 6.78 -3.12 -7.64
C SER A 75 5.32 -2.65 -7.65
N VAL A 76 4.45 -3.32 -6.90
CA VAL A 76 3.05 -2.92 -6.75
C VAL A 76 2.95 -1.57 -6.03
N THR A 77 3.71 -1.38 -4.95
CA THR A 77 3.75 -0.11 -4.20
C THR A 77 4.31 1.02 -5.06
N TYR A 78 5.37 0.77 -5.82
CA TYR A 78 5.91 1.74 -6.79
C TYR A 78 4.84 2.16 -7.80
N ASN A 79 4.15 1.19 -8.41
CA ASN A 79 3.09 1.46 -9.39
C ASN A 79 1.89 2.18 -8.78
N LYS A 80 1.53 1.85 -7.52
CA LYS A 80 0.47 2.54 -6.78
C LYS A 80 0.83 4.01 -6.57
N LEU A 81 2.03 4.31 -6.08
CA LEU A 81 2.50 5.69 -5.90
C LEU A 81 2.54 6.43 -7.23
N ARG A 82 3.03 5.79 -8.29
CA ARG A 82 3.06 6.36 -9.63
C ARG A 82 1.66 6.69 -10.15
N ALA A 83 0.68 5.81 -9.88
CA ALA A 83 -0.70 6.06 -10.26
C ALA A 83 -1.33 7.24 -9.49
N LEU A 84 -1.02 7.38 -8.19
CA LEU A 84 -1.54 8.47 -7.35
C LEU A 84 -1.04 9.85 -7.80
N ILE A 85 0.20 9.94 -8.29
CA ILE A 85 0.74 11.21 -8.80
C ILE A 85 0.36 11.49 -10.27
N SER A 86 -0.24 10.53 -10.97
CA SER A 86 -0.60 10.68 -12.39
C SER A 86 -1.93 11.41 -12.55
N THR A 87 -2.00 12.36 -13.48
CA THR A 87 -3.17 13.23 -13.70
C THR A 87 -4.45 12.47 -14.01
N ASP A 88 -4.37 11.34 -14.73
CA ASP A 88 -5.53 10.55 -15.13
C ASP A 88 -6.31 9.94 -13.96
N ASN A 89 -5.71 9.83 -12.76
CA ASN A 89 -6.30 9.15 -11.61
C ASN A 89 -6.26 9.96 -10.31
N SER A 90 -5.75 11.20 -10.34
CA SER A 90 -5.52 11.98 -9.12
C SER A 90 -6.61 13.03 -8.90
N SER A 91 -7.37 12.88 -7.82
CA SER A 91 -8.08 14.01 -7.21
C SER A 91 -7.09 14.82 -6.36
N THR A 92 -7.34 16.13 -6.21
CA THR A 92 -6.58 17.04 -5.33
C THR A 92 -7.27 17.30 -4.00
N ASP A 93 -8.36 16.59 -3.74
CA ASP A 93 -9.05 16.66 -2.46
C ASP A 93 -8.09 16.26 -1.33
N LEU A 94 -8.30 16.84 -0.14
CA LEU A 94 -7.46 16.61 1.03
C LEU A 94 -7.27 15.11 1.34
N ASP A 95 -8.31 14.31 1.18
CA ASP A 95 -8.25 12.86 1.39
C ASP A 95 -7.27 12.19 0.41
N SER A 96 -7.26 12.61 -0.85
CA SER A 96 -6.37 12.05 -1.87
C SER A 96 -4.91 12.41 -1.61
N LEU A 97 -4.64 13.66 -1.22
CA LEU A 97 -3.30 14.10 -0.82
C LEU A 97 -2.82 13.32 0.42
N THR A 98 -3.71 13.12 1.40
CA THR A 98 -3.42 12.33 2.60
C THR A 98 -3.05 10.89 2.24
N VAL A 99 -3.82 10.24 1.37
CA VAL A 99 -3.53 8.87 0.89
C VAL A 99 -2.17 8.80 0.20
N THR A 100 -1.78 9.80 -0.57
CA THR A 100 -0.46 9.87 -1.21
C THR A 100 0.66 9.98 -0.17
N ALA A 101 0.52 10.86 0.81
CA ALA A 101 1.50 11.01 1.89
C ALA A 101 1.63 9.72 2.72
N GLU A 102 0.51 9.13 3.14
CA GLU A 102 0.50 7.88 3.90
C GLU A 102 1.13 6.73 3.11
N THR A 103 0.71 6.55 1.85
CA THR A 103 1.27 5.49 0.99
C THR A 103 2.77 5.70 0.78
N ALA A 104 3.25 6.95 0.65
CA ALA A 104 4.67 7.22 0.49
C ALA A 104 5.45 6.87 1.76
N LEU A 105 4.97 7.27 2.92
CA LEU A 105 5.59 6.96 4.21
C LEU A 105 5.63 5.46 4.48
N GLU A 106 4.51 4.75 4.26
CA GLU A 106 4.44 3.28 4.37
C GLU A 106 5.47 2.62 3.44
N ALA A 107 5.57 3.09 2.20
CA ALA A 107 6.51 2.56 1.23
C ALA A 107 7.97 2.74 1.68
N VAL A 108 8.33 3.91 2.20
CA VAL A 108 9.68 4.15 2.74
C VAL A 108 9.96 3.26 3.95
N ILE A 109 9.00 3.12 4.88
CA ILE A 109 9.16 2.28 6.07
C ILE A 109 9.36 0.81 5.69
N GLU A 110 8.62 0.31 4.70
CA GLU A 110 8.62 -1.11 4.35
C GLU A 110 9.74 -1.51 3.37
N TYR A 111 10.04 -0.65 2.39
CA TYR A 111 10.94 -0.95 1.26
C TYR A 111 12.16 -0.04 1.15
N GLY A 112 12.22 1.01 1.97
CA GLY A 112 13.27 2.02 1.94
C GLY A 112 13.01 3.13 0.90
N PRO A 113 13.73 4.26 0.98
CA PRO A 113 13.48 5.46 0.18
C PRO A 113 13.62 5.25 -1.33
N LYS A 114 14.42 4.27 -1.77
CA LYS A 114 14.62 3.94 -3.18
C LYS A 114 13.37 3.39 -3.90
N VAL A 115 12.26 3.20 -3.20
CA VAL A 115 10.97 2.80 -3.80
C VAL A 115 10.16 3.98 -4.32
N ILE A 116 10.54 5.21 -4.00
CA ILE A 116 9.79 6.40 -4.42
C ILE A 116 10.00 6.65 -5.94
N PRO A 117 8.93 6.85 -6.72
CA PRO A 117 8.99 6.95 -8.18
C PRO A 117 9.40 8.37 -8.65
N THR A 118 10.68 8.72 -8.55
CA THR A 118 11.21 10.06 -8.91
C THR A 118 12.03 10.09 -10.21
N ASN A 119 12.53 8.95 -10.69
CA ASN A 119 13.36 8.90 -11.91
C ASN A 119 12.54 8.85 -13.21
N ASP A 120 11.38 8.19 -13.20
CA ASP A 120 10.59 7.90 -14.39
C ASP A 120 9.36 8.82 -14.51
N LEU A 121 9.57 10.09 -14.16
CA LEU A 121 8.55 11.14 -14.21
C LEU A 121 8.41 11.72 -15.63
N ASP A 122 9.45 11.59 -16.45
CA ASP A 122 9.43 12.08 -17.82
C ASP A 122 8.52 11.19 -18.68
N GLY A 123 7.52 11.79 -19.31
CA GLY A 123 6.56 11.09 -20.17
C GLY A 123 5.27 10.63 -19.51
N ILE A 124 5.06 10.95 -18.23
CA ILE A 124 3.73 10.86 -17.59
C ILE A 124 3.14 12.26 -17.36
N GLN A 125 1.83 12.38 -17.49
CA GLN A 125 1.11 13.55 -17.00
C GLN A 125 1.03 13.44 -15.49
N ILE A 126 1.60 14.43 -14.80
CA ILE A 126 1.75 14.44 -13.35
C ILE A 126 0.89 15.57 -12.79
N HIS A 127 0.22 15.28 -11.68
CA HIS A 127 -0.45 16.29 -10.89
C HIS A 127 0.54 16.96 -9.93
N GLY A 128 0.70 18.29 -10.06
CA GLY A 128 1.67 19.08 -9.30
C GLY A 128 1.52 18.92 -7.79
N GLU A 129 0.29 19.10 -7.26
CA GLU A 129 0.02 18.99 -5.82
C GLU A 129 0.28 17.60 -5.24
N GLN A 130 -0.02 16.53 -5.98
CA GLN A 130 0.23 15.16 -5.54
C GLN A 130 1.72 14.86 -5.48
N LEU A 131 2.48 15.29 -6.51
CA LEU A 131 3.93 15.16 -6.50
C LEU A 131 4.54 16.00 -5.37
N ALA A 132 4.07 17.25 -5.16
CA ALA A 132 4.51 18.09 -4.06
C ALA A 132 4.24 17.44 -2.69
N THR A 133 3.08 16.81 -2.51
CA THR A 133 2.72 16.10 -1.28
C THR A 133 3.62 14.90 -1.04
N LEU A 134 3.88 14.09 -2.08
CA LEU A 134 4.82 12.98 -2.01
C LEU A 134 6.23 13.45 -1.62
N LEU A 135 6.71 14.54 -2.23
CA LEU A 135 8.01 15.13 -1.89
C LEU A 135 8.02 15.70 -0.46
N ARG A 136 6.92 16.28 0.03
CA ARG A 136 6.83 16.78 1.41
C ARG A 136 6.91 15.66 2.41
N ALA A 137 6.14 14.60 2.17
CA ALA A 137 6.12 13.41 3.03
C ALA A 137 7.49 12.74 3.11
N THR A 138 8.31 12.84 2.06
CA THR A 138 9.57 12.09 1.95
C THR A 138 10.84 12.96 2.06
N TYR A 139 10.69 14.25 2.41
CA TYR A 139 11.77 15.23 2.44
C TYR A 139 12.97 14.84 3.33
N SER A 140 12.72 14.15 4.45
CA SER A 140 13.79 13.68 5.34
C SER A 140 14.74 12.66 4.70
N TRP A 141 14.31 12.00 3.62
CA TRP A 141 15.10 11.02 2.87
C TRP A 141 15.54 11.51 1.49
N ARG A 142 15.44 12.82 1.20
CA ARG A 142 15.75 13.39 -0.12
C ARG A 142 17.11 12.96 -0.68
N ASP A 143 18.13 12.86 0.18
CA ASP A 143 19.49 12.48 -0.20
C ASP A 143 19.61 10.97 -0.56
N GLU A 144 18.65 10.15 -0.15
CA GLU A 144 18.60 8.72 -0.42
C GLU A 144 17.66 8.34 -1.57
N ILE A 145 16.78 9.26 -1.98
CA ILE A 145 15.79 9.07 -3.05
C ILE A 145 16.43 9.44 -4.39
N PRO A 146 16.66 8.48 -5.31
CA PRO A 146 17.30 8.76 -6.59
C PRO A 146 16.45 9.72 -7.44
N GLY A 147 17.05 10.78 -7.99
CA GLY A 147 16.33 11.73 -8.85
C GLY A 147 15.44 12.72 -8.11
N TRP A 148 15.66 12.92 -6.80
CA TRP A 148 14.89 13.86 -5.99
C TRP A 148 14.85 15.28 -6.57
N ASP A 149 16.01 15.85 -6.91
CA ASP A 149 16.09 17.23 -7.41
C ASP A 149 15.40 17.40 -8.77
N HIS A 150 15.46 16.35 -9.61
CA HIS A 150 14.72 16.30 -10.86
C HIS A 150 13.21 16.32 -10.58
N ALA A 151 12.74 15.48 -9.68
CA ALA A 151 11.33 15.44 -9.28
C ALA A 151 10.85 16.77 -8.67
N LEU A 152 11.68 17.44 -7.87
CA LEU A 152 11.37 18.76 -7.34
C LEU A 152 11.23 19.81 -8.46
N SER A 153 12.11 19.75 -9.46
CA SER A 153 12.04 20.63 -10.64
C SER A 153 10.80 20.37 -11.48
N VAL A 154 10.43 19.10 -11.67
CA VAL A 154 9.18 18.70 -12.33
C VAL A 154 7.96 19.19 -11.54
N ALA A 155 7.95 19.05 -10.21
CA ALA A 155 6.87 19.54 -9.37
C ALA A 155 6.66 21.05 -9.53
N LYS A 156 7.74 21.84 -9.52
CA LYS A 156 7.68 23.30 -9.74
C LYS A 156 7.03 23.65 -11.08
N LEU A 157 7.46 22.98 -12.15
CA LEU A 157 6.90 23.18 -13.48
C LEU A 157 5.40 22.84 -13.53
N ARG A 158 5.02 21.67 -13.01
CA ARG A 158 3.62 21.20 -13.04
C ARG A 158 2.69 22.05 -12.18
N LEU A 159 3.14 22.51 -11.02
CA LEU A 159 2.37 23.43 -10.17
C LEU A 159 2.11 24.76 -10.90
N ALA A 160 3.15 25.32 -11.53
CA ALA A 160 3.00 26.55 -12.31
C ALA A 160 2.05 26.38 -13.51
N GLU A 161 2.12 25.24 -14.23
CA GLU A 161 1.18 24.92 -15.31
C GLU A 161 -0.27 24.78 -14.82
N GLN A 162 -0.47 24.37 -13.57
CA GLN A 162 -1.77 24.25 -12.92
C GLN A 162 -2.27 25.57 -12.30
N GLY A 163 -1.50 26.66 -12.41
CA GLY A 163 -1.84 27.96 -11.83
C GLY A 163 -1.67 28.03 -10.30
N ILE A 164 -0.90 27.11 -9.73
CA ILE A 164 -0.58 27.05 -8.30
C ILE A 164 0.81 27.63 -8.10
N ASP A 165 0.98 28.49 -7.11
CA ASP A 165 2.29 29.07 -6.79
C ASP A 165 3.24 28.00 -6.26
N PRO A 166 4.33 27.66 -6.98
CA PRO A 166 5.29 26.65 -6.54
C PRO A 166 6.00 27.02 -5.24
N ASP A 167 6.21 28.31 -4.96
CA ASP A 167 6.95 28.74 -3.78
C ASP A 167 6.14 28.49 -2.50
N ASP A 168 4.81 28.63 -2.57
CA ASP A 168 3.89 28.29 -1.48
C ASP A 168 3.71 26.77 -1.35
N ALA A 169 3.46 26.09 -2.48
CA ALA A 169 3.21 24.65 -2.52
C ALA A 169 4.46 23.78 -2.26
N LEU A 170 5.67 24.34 -2.36
CA LEU A 170 6.93 23.65 -2.05
C LEU A 170 7.76 24.38 -0.98
N TYR A 171 7.10 25.23 -0.18
CA TYR A 171 7.77 25.98 0.89
C TYR A 171 8.61 25.08 1.79
N GLY A 172 9.87 25.47 2.03
CA GLY A 172 10.82 24.77 2.91
C GLY A 172 11.54 23.56 2.29
N MET A 173 11.42 23.34 0.98
CA MET A 173 11.97 22.17 0.29
C MET A 173 13.15 22.50 -0.63
N THR A 174 13.71 23.70 -0.50
CA THR A 174 14.86 24.23 -1.24
C THR A 174 16.17 24.07 -0.49
#